data_AF-A0A2G5C956-F1
#
_entry.id   AF-A0A2G5C956-F1
#
_cell.length_a   1.000
_cell.length_b   1.000
_cell.length_c   1.000
_cell.angle_alpha   90.00
_cell.angle_beta   90.00
_cell.angle_gamma   90.00
#
_symmetry.space_group_name_H-M   'P 1'
#
loop_
_entity.id
_entity.type
_entity.pdbx_description
1 polymer ?
#
loop_
_entity_poly.entity_id
_entity_poly.type
_entity_poly.pdbx_seq_one_letter_code
_entity_poly.pdbx_strand_id
1 'polypeptide(L)'
;MMDALKVKAKSSFELAYNSACSLIEMIKYTDAEQHLLTARRIGQETLMEDNWADDEIEIELAPITVQLAYVQQLLGHPHQEAMEAYLDVINKNLADDSSLAVAINNLIALRGSKDASDGLRKIYRLLEKADEAQGFQLARGLDIKLSSKQREAICPNSVILLLHPNKIDQARELVASLPKHVPR
;
A
#
# COMPACT_ATOMS: atom_id res chain seq x y z
N MET A 1 4.90 -38.99 19.54
CA MET A 1 3.53 -38.43 19.60
C MET A 1 3.68 -36.95 19.90
N MET A 2 3.13 -36.08 19.04
CA MET A 2 3.23 -34.61 19.03
C MET A 2 4.53 -34.01 18.47
N ASP A 3 4.75 -34.18 17.17
CA ASP A 3 5.69 -33.36 16.38
C ASP A 3 5.05 -32.94 15.04
N ALA A 4 3.72 -32.75 15.08
CA ALA A 4 2.91 -32.28 13.97
C ALA A 4 1.96 -31.22 14.54
N LEU A 5 1.96 -30.03 13.94
CA LEU A 5 1.26 -28.79 14.35
C LEU A 5 2.09 -27.77 15.14
N LYS A 6 3.41 -27.67 14.90
CA LYS A 6 3.98 -26.33 14.76
C LYS A 6 3.44 -25.73 13.46
N VAL A 7 2.17 -25.32 13.47
CA VAL A 7 1.67 -24.26 12.61
C VAL A 7 2.65 -23.12 12.86
N LYS A 8 3.65 -22.93 11.97
CA LYS A 8 4.79 -22.02 12.19
C LYS A 8 4.25 -20.70 12.74
N ALA A 9 4.80 -20.14 13.80
CA ALA A 9 4.25 -18.93 14.42
C ALA A 9 4.07 -17.75 13.42
N LYS A 10 4.83 -17.72 12.31
CA LYS A 10 4.56 -16.84 11.15
C LYS A 10 3.14 -16.95 10.59
N SER A 11 2.58 -18.14 10.55
CA SER A 11 1.25 -18.39 10.01
C SER A 11 0.11 -17.81 10.85
N SER A 12 0.30 -17.48 12.14
CA SER A 12 -0.81 -16.91 12.93
C SER A 12 -1.06 -15.44 12.64
N PHE A 13 0.00 -14.62 12.51
CA PHE A 13 -0.21 -13.20 12.16
C PHE A 13 -0.48 -13.02 10.67
N GLU A 14 0.14 -13.81 9.79
CA GLU A 14 -0.19 -13.83 8.36
C GLU A 14 -1.65 -14.23 8.13
N LEU A 15 -2.18 -15.19 8.90
CA LEU A 15 -3.59 -15.55 8.83
C LEU A 15 -4.51 -14.42 9.28
N ALA A 16 -4.17 -13.75 10.39
CA ALA A 16 -4.91 -12.58 10.86
C ALA A 16 -4.88 -11.43 9.84
N TYR A 17 -3.73 -11.20 9.21
CA TYR A 17 -3.56 -10.24 8.12
C TYR A 17 -4.42 -10.59 6.89
N ASN A 18 -4.36 -11.83 6.40
CA ASN A 18 -5.18 -12.28 5.26
C ASN A 18 -6.68 -12.18 5.55
N SER A 19 -7.07 -12.48 6.80
CA SER A 19 -8.46 -12.30 7.26
C SER A 19 -8.85 -10.82 7.24
N ALA A 20 -7.96 -9.92 7.69
CA ALA A 20 -8.21 -8.49 7.61
C ALA A 20 -8.34 -8.00 6.16
N CYS A 21 -7.47 -8.43 5.26
CA CYS A 21 -7.58 -8.10 3.83
C CYS A 21 -8.93 -8.54 3.26
N SER A 22 -9.41 -9.73 3.62
CA SER A 22 -10.75 -10.20 3.22
C SER A 22 -11.86 -9.31 3.78
N LEU A 23 -11.74 -8.84 5.03
CA LEU A 23 -12.71 -7.92 5.63
C LEU A 23 -12.70 -6.54 4.97
N ILE A 24 -11.53 -6.03 4.57
CA ILE A 24 -11.39 -4.79 3.79
C ILE A 24 -12.13 -4.92 2.46
N GLU A 25 -11.95 -6.03 1.75
CA GLU A 25 -12.65 -6.30 0.49
C GLU A 25 -14.18 -6.36 0.66
N MET A 26 -14.65 -6.76 1.85
CA MET A 26 -16.06 -6.76 2.25
C MET A 26 -16.54 -5.43 2.86
N ILE A 27 -15.71 -4.37 2.88
CA ILE A 27 -16.04 -3.04 3.43
C ILE A 27 -16.33 -3.10 4.95
N LYS A 28 -15.81 -4.12 5.64
CA LYS A 28 -15.95 -4.28 7.10
C LYS A 28 -14.75 -3.68 7.82
N TYR A 29 -14.60 -2.36 7.72
CA TYR A 29 -13.39 -1.67 8.17
C TYR A 29 -13.13 -1.76 9.68
N THR A 30 -14.17 -1.68 10.51
CA THR A 30 -14.02 -1.83 11.97
C THR A 30 -13.49 -3.22 12.34
N ASP A 31 -14.04 -4.28 11.73
CA ASP A 31 -13.56 -5.64 11.96
C ASP A 31 -12.13 -5.81 11.42
N ALA A 32 -11.85 -5.27 10.23
CA ALA A 32 -10.52 -5.30 9.64
C ALA A 32 -9.46 -4.64 10.53
N GLU A 33 -9.78 -3.50 11.16
CA GLU A 33 -8.89 -2.80 12.09
C GLU A 33 -8.49 -3.71 13.26
N GLN A 34 -9.47 -4.37 13.89
CA GLN A 34 -9.22 -5.28 15.01
C GLN A 34 -8.32 -6.45 14.61
N HIS A 35 -8.54 -7.01 13.42
CA HIS A 35 -7.71 -8.09 12.89
C HIS A 35 -6.29 -7.61 12.56
N LEU A 36 -6.11 -6.41 12.03
CA LEU A 36 -4.78 -5.83 11.74
C LEU A 36 -4.00 -5.51 13.01
N LEU A 37 -4.66 -4.95 14.04
CA LEU A 37 -4.04 -4.72 15.35
C LEU A 37 -3.60 -6.06 15.98
N THR A 38 -4.44 -7.08 15.87
CA THR A 38 -4.12 -8.43 16.34
C THR A 38 -2.94 -9.03 15.57
N ALA A 39 -2.95 -8.91 14.23
CA ALA A 39 -1.87 -9.39 13.39
C ALA A 39 -0.55 -8.69 13.74
N ARG A 40 -0.55 -7.37 13.91
CA ARG A 40 0.65 -6.61 14.29
C ARG A 40 1.19 -7.04 15.64
N ARG A 41 0.33 -7.19 16.66
CA ARG A 41 0.73 -7.64 18.00
C ARG A 41 1.36 -9.03 17.97
N ILE A 42 0.67 -10.00 17.34
CA ILE A 42 1.16 -11.39 17.25
C ILE A 42 2.47 -11.43 16.46
N GLY A 43 2.56 -10.68 15.36
CA GLY A 43 3.77 -10.62 14.53
C GLY A 43 4.95 -10.05 15.30
N GLN A 44 4.75 -8.96 16.03
CA GLN A 44 5.79 -8.36 16.84
C GLN A 44 6.27 -9.31 17.95
N GLU A 45 5.35 -9.89 18.73
CA GLU A 45 5.67 -10.87 19.78
C GLU A 45 6.45 -12.07 19.21
N THR A 46 5.96 -12.65 18.11
CA THR A 46 6.56 -13.82 17.47
C THR A 46 7.98 -13.54 16.97
N LEU A 47 8.18 -12.44 16.26
CA LEU A 47 9.48 -12.15 15.64
C LEU A 47 10.51 -11.73 16.70
N MET A 48 10.08 -11.05 17.76
CA MET A 48 10.92 -10.76 18.94
C MET A 48 11.35 -12.05 19.65
N GLU A 49 10.42 -13.01 19.86
CA GLU A 49 10.75 -14.32 20.44
C GLU A 49 11.74 -15.11 19.58
N ASP A 50 11.67 -14.94 18.25
CA ASP A 50 12.62 -15.51 17.29
C ASP A 50 13.95 -14.72 17.20
N ASN A 51 14.17 -13.69 18.04
CA ASN A 51 15.35 -12.81 18.09
C ASN A 51 15.64 -12.06 16.77
N TRP A 52 14.60 -11.67 16.04
CA TRP A 52 14.76 -10.75 14.92
C TRP A 52 15.16 -9.37 15.43
N ALA A 53 15.96 -8.63 14.64
CA ALA A 53 16.29 -7.26 14.98
C ALA A 53 15.07 -6.34 14.79
N ASP A 54 14.94 -5.29 15.60
CA ASP A 54 13.76 -4.40 15.58
C ASP A 54 13.46 -3.82 14.19
N ASP A 55 14.50 -3.51 13.40
CA ASP A 55 14.37 -3.05 12.02
C ASP A 55 13.87 -4.13 11.07
N GLU A 56 14.32 -5.39 11.23
CA GLU A 56 13.82 -6.52 10.46
C GLU A 56 12.35 -6.84 10.79
N ILE A 57 11.93 -6.64 12.05
CA ILE A 57 10.54 -6.77 12.48
C ILE A 57 9.67 -5.71 11.82
N GLU A 58 10.08 -4.45 11.85
CA GLU A 58 9.34 -3.36 11.21
C GLU A 58 9.23 -3.58 9.69
N ILE A 59 10.26 -4.17 9.06
CA ILE A 59 10.21 -4.54 7.64
C ILE A 59 9.16 -5.62 7.38
N GLU A 60 9.19 -6.71 8.15
CA GLU A 60 8.25 -7.83 8.00
C GLU A 60 6.79 -7.39 8.24
N LEU A 61 6.57 -6.47 9.18
CA LEU A 61 5.23 -5.98 9.54
C LEU A 61 4.77 -4.77 8.73
N ALA A 62 5.60 -4.22 7.84
CA ALA A 62 5.26 -3.05 7.04
C ALA A 62 3.95 -3.20 6.23
N PRO A 63 3.63 -4.36 5.59
CA PRO A 63 2.37 -4.54 4.90
C PRO A 63 1.14 -4.42 5.83
N ILE A 64 1.28 -4.85 7.09
CA ILE A 64 0.22 -4.72 8.11
C ILE A 64 0.05 -3.25 8.49
N THR A 65 1.16 -2.54 8.73
CA THR A 65 1.16 -1.10 9.03
C THR A 65 0.48 -0.29 7.93
N VAL A 66 0.77 -0.58 6.65
CA VAL A 66 0.14 0.11 5.51
C VAL A 66 -1.37 -0.14 5.44
N GLN A 67 -1.82 -1.39 5.64
CA GLN A 67 -3.25 -1.70 5.64
C GLN A 67 -3.98 -1.10 6.83
N LEU A 68 -3.34 -1.05 8.01
CA LEU A 68 -3.93 -0.45 9.21
C LEU A 68 -4.14 1.06 9.01
N ALA A 69 -3.14 1.76 8.49
CA ALA A 69 -3.26 3.19 8.16
C ALA A 69 -4.38 3.44 7.14
N TYR A 70 -4.55 2.55 6.16
CA TYR A 70 -5.64 2.64 5.19
C TYR A 70 -7.02 2.47 5.83
N VAL A 71 -7.18 1.47 6.68
CA VAL A 71 -8.44 1.24 7.41
C VAL A 71 -8.77 2.40 8.35
N GLN A 72 -7.80 2.90 9.09
CA GLN A 72 -7.97 4.05 9.99
C GLN A 72 -8.35 5.32 9.24
N GLN A 73 -7.74 5.56 8.08
CA GLN A 73 -8.13 6.64 7.17
C GLN A 73 -9.60 6.53 6.76
N LEU A 74 -10.08 5.32 6.40
CA LEU A 74 -11.46 5.10 5.97
C LEU A 74 -12.48 5.20 7.12
N LEU A 75 -12.07 4.86 8.33
CA LEU A 75 -12.88 4.98 9.55
C LEU A 75 -12.94 6.43 10.08
N GLY A 76 -12.21 7.37 9.48
CA GLY A 76 -12.22 8.79 9.87
C GLY A 76 -11.38 9.10 11.11
N HIS A 77 -10.40 8.23 11.45
CA HIS A 77 -9.38 8.55 12.45
C HIS A 77 -8.53 9.75 11.99
N PRO A 78 -7.78 10.40 12.90
CA PRO A 78 -6.98 11.56 12.54
C PRO A 78 -6.07 11.24 11.34
N HIS A 79 -6.28 11.95 10.22
CA HIS A 79 -5.50 11.72 9.00
C HIS A 79 -3.99 11.83 9.24
N GLN A 80 -3.58 12.63 10.23
CA GLN A 80 -2.19 12.80 10.61
C GLN A 80 -1.50 11.47 10.98
N GLU A 81 -2.17 10.60 11.74
CA GLU A 81 -1.61 9.31 12.16
C GLU A 81 -1.38 8.38 10.97
N ALA A 82 -2.37 8.29 10.07
CA ALA A 82 -2.23 7.53 8.83
C ALA A 82 -1.13 8.11 7.92
N MET A 83 -1.03 9.44 7.83
CA MET A 83 0.03 10.11 7.06
C MET A 83 1.42 9.80 7.60
N GLU A 84 1.59 9.83 8.93
CA GLU A 84 2.85 9.49 9.59
C GLU A 84 3.24 8.03 9.34
N ALA A 85 2.28 7.11 9.46
CA ALA A 85 2.51 5.70 9.17
C ALA A 85 2.97 5.47 7.71
N TYR A 86 2.32 6.11 6.73
CA TYR A 86 2.75 6.02 5.33
C TYR A 86 4.13 6.64 5.11
N LEU A 87 4.40 7.80 5.71
CA LEU A 87 5.69 8.48 5.57
C LEU A 87 6.82 7.66 6.16
N ASP A 88 6.61 7.04 7.31
CA ASP A 88 7.58 6.20 7.96
C ASP A 88 7.96 5.00 7.08
N VAL A 89 6.97 4.30 6.54
CA VAL A 89 7.18 3.17 5.62
C VAL A 89 7.94 3.61 4.36
N ILE A 90 7.55 4.74 3.77
CA ILE A 90 8.16 5.28 2.53
C ILE A 90 9.59 5.75 2.76
N ASN A 91 9.85 6.51 3.83
CA ASN A 91 11.13 7.17 4.07
C ASN A 91 12.19 6.18 4.54
N LYS A 92 11.79 5.21 5.36
CA LYS A 92 12.69 4.18 5.87
C LYS A 92 12.88 3.03 4.87
N ASN A 93 12.13 3.04 3.75
CA ASN A 93 12.15 2.01 2.71
C ASN A 93 11.96 0.60 3.29
N LEU A 94 11.03 0.48 4.26
CA LEU A 94 10.87 -0.72 5.09
C LEU A 94 10.00 -1.80 4.43
N ALA A 95 9.50 -1.58 3.22
CA ALA A 95 8.54 -2.51 2.64
C ALA A 95 8.95 -2.96 1.25
N ASP A 96 8.36 -4.07 0.81
CA ASP A 96 8.46 -4.50 -0.56
C ASP A 96 7.82 -3.47 -1.50
N ASP A 97 8.18 -3.54 -2.79
CA ASP A 97 7.73 -2.55 -3.79
C ASP A 97 6.21 -2.38 -3.83
N SER A 98 5.44 -3.46 -3.57
CA SER A 98 3.98 -3.40 -3.62
C SER A 98 3.40 -2.62 -2.44
N SER A 99 3.89 -2.88 -1.23
CA SER A 99 3.49 -2.14 -0.03
C SER A 99 3.90 -0.67 -0.10
N LEU A 100 5.09 -0.36 -0.65
CA LEU A 100 5.52 1.01 -0.92
C LEU A 100 4.60 1.71 -1.92
N ALA A 101 4.22 1.02 -3.00
CA ALA A 101 3.30 1.57 -4.00
C ALA A 101 1.94 1.92 -3.41
N VAL A 102 1.40 1.03 -2.56
CA VAL A 102 0.12 1.26 -1.85
C VAL A 102 0.24 2.44 -0.88
N ALA A 103 1.31 2.50 -0.07
CA ALA A 103 1.54 3.59 0.87
C ALA A 103 1.65 4.95 0.16
N ILE A 104 2.42 5.02 -0.94
CA ILE A 104 2.56 6.25 -1.76
C ILE A 104 1.20 6.67 -2.32
N ASN A 105 0.45 5.75 -2.91
CA ASN A 105 -0.85 6.06 -3.49
C ASN A 105 -1.84 6.59 -2.44
N ASN A 106 -1.90 5.95 -1.27
CA ASN A 106 -2.78 6.36 -0.19
C ASN A 106 -2.36 7.71 0.40
N LEU A 107 -1.06 7.96 0.57
CA LEU A 107 -0.55 9.25 1.03
C LEU A 107 -0.91 10.39 0.05
N ILE A 108 -0.81 10.14 -1.26
CA ILE A 108 -1.21 11.11 -2.30
C ILE A 108 -2.71 11.41 -2.19
N ALA A 109 -3.54 10.38 -2.08
CA ALA A 109 -4.99 10.54 -1.93
C ALA A 109 -5.35 11.35 -0.68
N LEU A 110 -4.61 11.18 0.42
CA LEU A 110 -4.85 11.86 1.69
C LEU A 110 -4.36 13.31 1.70
N ARG A 111 -3.23 13.61 1.06
CA ARG A 111 -2.67 14.97 0.95
C ARG A 111 -3.42 15.84 -0.06
N GLY A 112 -3.97 15.23 -1.12
CA GLY A 112 -4.63 15.94 -2.20
C GLY A 112 -3.68 16.93 -2.89
N SER A 113 -4.04 18.22 -2.91
CA SER A 113 -3.22 19.28 -3.53
C SER A 113 -2.03 19.73 -2.69
N LYS A 114 -2.01 19.40 -1.39
CA LYS A 114 -0.88 19.74 -0.51
C LYS A 114 0.33 18.92 -0.94
N ASP A 115 1.48 19.58 -1.13
CA ASP A 115 2.73 18.95 -1.56
C ASP A 115 2.66 18.19 -2.90
N ALA A 116 1.85 18.68 -3.85
CA ALA A 116 1.69 18.04 -5.17
C ALA A 116 3.03 17.73 -5.87
N SER A 117 4.05 18.58 -5.71
CA SER A 117 5.39 18.37 -6.25
C SER A 117 6.12 17.15 -5.64
N ASP A 118 6.00 16.93 -4.33
CA ASP A 118 6.55 15.74 -3.67
C ASP A 118 5.76 14.49 -4.08
N GLY A 119 4.43 14.58 -4.08
CA GLY A 119 3.54 13.51 -4.57
C GLY A 119 3.92 13.08 -5.99
N LEU A 120 4.17 14.04 -6.89
CA LEU A 120 4.57 13.76 -8.26
C LEU A 120 5.91 13.03 -8.32
N ARG A 121 6.90 13.45 -7.53
CA ARG A 121 8.19 12.75 -7.47
C ARG A 121 8.00 11.30 -7.02
N LYS A 122 7.10 11.02 -6.08
CA LYS A 122 6.83 9.66 -5.61
C LYS A 122 6.05 8.84 -6.65
N ILE A 123 5.04 9.41 -7.30
CA ILE A 123 4.23 8.67 -8.29
C ILE A 123 5.05 8.28 -9.53
N TYR A 124 5.97 9.13 -9.99
CA TYR A 124 6.87 8.78 -11.09
C TYR A 124 7.87 7.66 -10.75
N ARG A 125 8.04 7.28 -9.48
CA ARG A 125 8.79 6.07 -9.12
C ARG A 125 7.97 4.80 -9.34
N LEU A 126 6.64 4.91 -9.27
CA LEU A 126 5.70 3.82 -9.48
C LEU A 126 5.30 3.68 -10.95
N LEU A 127 5.44 4.76 -11.72
CA LEU A 127 5.08 4.85 -13.13
C LEU A 127 6.33 4.96 -13.98
N GLU A 128 6.53 4.02 -14.89
CA GLU A 128 7.53 4.08 -15.93
C GLU A 128 6.90 4.64 -17.21
N LYS A 129 7.66 5.42 -17.98
CA LYS A 129 7.31 5.66 -19.38
C LYS A 129 7.64 4.38 -20.15
N ALA A 130 6.61 3.61 -20.50
CA ALA A 130 6.77 2.67 -21.58
C ALA A 130 6.95 3.46 -22.88
N ASP A 131 7.60 2.84 -23.86
CA ASP A 131 8.00 3.38 -25.17
C ASP A 131 7.05 4.45 -25.75
N GLU A 132 7.51 5.36 -26.62
CA GLU A 132 6.72 6.54 -27.08
C GLU A 132 5.28 6.21 -27.56
N ALA A 133 5.00 4.97 -27.98
CA ALA A 133 3.69 4.48 -28.40
C ALA A 133 2.77 3.92 -27.28
N GLN A 134 3.30 3.65 -26.08
CA GLN A 134 2.58 2.94 -25.01
C GLN A 134 2.21 3.81 -23.81
N GLY A 135 2.84 4.98 -23.63
CA GLY A 135 2.52 5.92 -22.56
C GLY A 135 2.96 5.44 -21.17
N PHE A 136 2.31 5.92 -20.11
CA PHE A 136 2.64 5.53 -18.73
C PHE A 136 2.16 4.11 -18.40
N GLN A 137 3.03 3.32 -17.76
CA GLN A 137 2.74 1.98 -17.21
C GLN A 137 3.26 1.86 -15.78
N LEU A 138 2.71 0.91 -15.02
CA LEU A 138 3.28 0.57 -13.70
C LEU A 138 4.70 0.02 -13.86
N ALA A 139 5.58 0.36 -12.93
CA ALA A 139 6.94 -0.17 -12.90
C ALA A 139 6.94 -1.71 -12.90
N ARG A 140 7.93 -2.30 -13.56
CA ARG A 140 7.96 -3.76 -13.79
C ARG A 140 7.85 -4.54 -12.47
N GLY A 141 6.92 -5.50 -12.42
CA GLY A 141 6.71 -6.36 -11.25
C GLY A 141 5.65 -5.84 -10.28
N LEU A 142 5.32 -4.55 -10.30
CA LEU A 142 4.16 -4.03 -9.56
C LEU A 142 2.84 -4.50 -10.16
N ASP A 143 2.81 -4.67 -11.48
CA ASP A 143 1.67 -5.17 -12.24
C ASP A 143 1.21 -6.57 -11.78
N ILE A 144 2.15 -7.41 -11.34
CA ILE A 144 1.88 -8.78 -10.86
C ILE A 144 1.60 -8.80 -9.36
N LYS A 145 2.29 -7.98 -8.56
CA LYS A 145 2.17 -7.98 -7.09
C LYS A 145 0.94 -7.24 -6.57
N LEU A 146 0.50 -6.19 -7.26
CA LEU A 146 -0.65 -5.39 -6.83
C LEU A 146 -1.98 -6.07 -7.17
N SER A 147 -2.95 -5.94 -6.27
CA SER A 147 -4.32 -6.37 -6.52
C SER A 147 -4.96 -5.53 -7.64
N SER A 148 -6.00 -6.05 -8.28
CA SER A 148 -6.70 -5.32 -9.35
C SER A 148 -7.22 -3.96 -8.87
N LYS A 149 -7.76 -3.89 -7.65
CA LYS A 149 -8.25 -2.64 -7.04
C LYS A 149 -7.11 -1.65 -6.75
N GLN A 150 -5.95 -2.13 -6.30
CA GLN A 150 -4.79 -1.26 -6.07
C GLN A 150 -4.28 -0.65 -7.37
N ARG A 151 -4.19 -1.46 -8.45
CA ARG A 151 -3.80 -0.97 -9.78
C ARG A 151 -4.82 0.05 -10.32
N GLU A 152 -6.10 -0.24 -10.15
CA GLU A 152 -7.18 0.66 -10.55
C GLU A 152 -7.18 1.96 -9.77
N ALA A 153 -6.81 1.96 -8.48
CA ALA A 153 -6.76 3.16 -7.64
C ALA A 153 -5.55 4.07 -7.93
N ILE A 154 -4.39 3.50 -8.30
CA ILE A 154 -3.17 4.27 -8.57
C ILE A 154 -3.40 5.27 -9.69
N CYS A 155 -4.06 4.87 -10.78
CA CYS A 155 -4.12 5.70 -11.97
C CYS A 155 -5.02 6.96 -11.80
N PRO A 156 -6.27 6.88 -11.29
CA PRO A 156 -7.09 8.04 -11.01
C PRO A 156 -6.43 9.01 -10.02
N ASN A 157 -5.81 8.50 -8.95
CA ASN A 157 -5.10 9.33 -7.98
C ASN A 157 -3.91 10.07 -8.63
N SER A 158 -3.18 9.38 -9.52
CA SER A 158 -2.10 9.97 -10.31
C SER A 158 -2.59 11.08 -11.25
N VAL A 159 -3.73 10.86 -11.92
CA VAL A 159 -4.36 11.85 -12.80
C VAL A 159 -4.78 13.08 -11.99
N ILE A 160 -5.49 12.88 -10.87
CA ILE A 160 -5.91 13.99 -9.99
C ILE A 160 -4.71 14.80 -9.51
N LEU A 161 -3.64 14.12 -9.11
CA LEU A 161 -2.39 14.75 -8.69
C LEU A 161 -1.74 15.58 -9.82
N LEU A 162 -1.79 15.13 -11.08
CA LEU A 162 -1.29 15.88 -12.24
C LEU A 162 -2.15 17.11 -12.57
N LEU A 163 -3.45 17.08 -12.26
CA LEU A 163 -4.34 18.21 -12.48
C LEU A 163 -4.06 19.37 -11.50
N HIS A 164 -3.63 19.09 -10.26
CA HIS A 164 -3.32 20.13 -9.27
C HIS A 164 -2.25 21.15 -9.73
N PRO A 165 -1.09 20.74 -10.28
CA PRO A 165 -0.10 21.65 -10.87
C PRO A 165 -0.38 21.99 -12.34
N ASN A 166 -1.60 21.77 -12.84
CA ASN A 166 -2.01 22.06 -14.22
C ASN A 166 -1.19 21.29 -15.31
N LYS A 167 -0.72 20.07 -15.02
CA LYS A 167 -0.02 19.22 -15.99
C LYS A 167 -0.99 18.45 -16.89
N ILE A 168 -1.84 19.19 -17.60
CA ILE A 168 -2.98 18.62 -18.36
C ILE A 168 -2.53 17.64 -19.45
N ASP A 169 -1.42 17.92 -20.15
CA ASP A 169 -0.95 17.05 -21.24
C ASP A 169 -0.52 15.66 -20.71
N GLN A 170 0.19 15.64 -19.58
CA GLN A 170 0.60 14.40 -18.93
C GLN A 170 -0.58 13.64 -18.34
N ALA A 171 -1.57 14.37 -17.80
CA ALA A 171 -2.82 13.76 -17.34
C ALA A 171 -3.59 13.10 -18.50
N ARG A 172 -3.63 13.75 -19.69
CA ARG A 172 -4.23 13.17 -20.90
C ARG A 172 -3.48 11.93 -21.40
N GLU A 173 -2.15 11.99 -21.40
CA GLU A 173 -1.28 10.86 -21.77
C GLU A 173 -1.52 9.65 -20.86
N LEU A 174 -1.58 9.86 -19.55
CA LEU A 174 -1.87 8.82 -18.56
C LEU A 174 -3.29 8.26 -18.71
N VAL A 175 -4.30 9.11 -18.96
CA VAL A 175 -5.68 8.65 -19.21
C VAL A 175 -5.76 7.81 -20.49
N ALA A 176 -4.98 8.16 -21.52
CA ALA A 176 -4.97 7.40 -22.77
C ALA A 176 -4.35 6.00 -22.64
N SER A 177 -3.48 5.76 -21.63
CA SER A 177 -2.93 4.43 -21.36
C SER A 177 -3.86 3.54 -20.51
N LEU A 178 -4.86 4.11 -19.82
CA LEU A 178 -5.80 3.38 -18.95
C LEU A 178 -6.53 2.19 -19.58
N PRO A 179 -7.08 2.25 -20.81
CA PRO A 179 -7.87 1.15 -21.37
C PRO A 179 -7.07 -0.14 -21.58
N LYS A 180 -5.73 -0.07 -21.49
CA LYS A 180 -4.82 -1.21 -21.67
C LYS A 180 -4.52 -1.94 -20.36
N HIS A 181 -4.86 -1.37 -19.20
CA HIS A 181 -4.46 -1.88 -17.88
C HIS A 181 -5.62 -2.31 -16.98
N VAL A 182 -6.87 -2.03 -17.36
CA VAL A 182 -8.07 -2.43 -16.62
C VAL A 182 -8.69 -3.64 -17.32
N PRO A 183 -8.69 -4.84 -16.71
CA PRO A 183 -9.47 -5.97 -17.24
C PRO A 183 -10.95 -5.58 -17.24
N ARG A 184 -11.65 -5.84 -18.36
CA ARG A 184 -13.11 -5.69 -18.45
C ARG A 184 -13.83 -6.66 -17.53
#